data_AF-A0A961S445-F1
#
_entry.id   AF-A0A961S445-F1
#
_cell.length_a   1.000
_cell.length_b   1.000
_cell.length_c   1.000
_cell.angle_alpha   90.00
_cell.angle_beta   90.00
_cell.angle_gamma   90.00
#
_symmetry.space_group_name_H-M   'P 1'
#
loop_
_entity.id
_entity.type
_entity.pdbx_description
1 polymer ?
#
loop_
_entity_poly.entity_id
_entity_poly.type
_entity_poly.pdbx_seq_one_letter_code
_entity_poly.pdbx_strand_id
1 'polypeptide(L)'
;MTAPEPAPPPSSDDSDAAARPSIREEIAAIEAGLREHPLTVIEPRLRAARAAWPRDLKLCLLDGEWNEKTGQLVQAEACYQEAQTNHPSNPWPAVRLVGLLLAMNRPSEAQMIFTDRIWRLDLPEAIRSGLLSRVTASYTDLDHRRQFLNGLLDGRTDDRFVHLKLAAIGVRQRDRAAAQRSFDTASQLGPLPVESELLQVELLLSMARFDEAFARARTLVDRFPGRPDFIRRAIQTAHLANRKSDVEALLGQALGRWPGDWLLLFRYNRALCSAAADLELFRLLETHERAAAHDHRWLFQFAVACLRQNQTERAIDLLDRCLPDSPVSHMAAPLRAALAILPVASWGRARGVTNDPAKDVQVVQVPDARATVVVMAGAQGGLGYLPPSHVSAVLADFPVNVVLLSDLNNRGFTAGVRSFGDDQASLIAGLRAMQAALDNLPIVALGASLGGVAAIRVAVQMQAHAAISFAGPIQLGAYSTQEGEGPAANASTRNTIAAAVRQDDLSLVEMVRDTPGTMIYQCYGSGYEPDVAAATLLKGLPNAVLVPVEDCADHFVIEHMLARGSFAETLTHAMGGGQS
;
A
#
# COMPACT_ATOMS: atom_id res chain seq x y z
N MET A 1 20.25 95.38 -51.97
CA MET A 1 20.18 94.98 -50.55
C MET A 1 18.76 94.54 -50.27
N THR A 2 18.56 93.24 -50.30
CA THR A 2 17.29 92.54 -50.06
C THR A 2 17.57 91.55 -48.94
N ALA A 3 16.82 91.66 -47.85
CA ALA A 3 17.02 90.84 -46.66
C ALA A 3 16.62 89.37 -46.92
N PRO A 4 17.33 88.38 -46.36
CA PRO A 4 16.97 86.97 -46.51
C PRO A 4 15.78 86.61 -45.61
N GLU A 5 14.87 85.80 -46.16
CA GLU A 5 13.70 85.23 -45.48
C GLU A 5 14.12 84.34 -44.27
N PRO A 6 13.31 84.33 -43.19
CA PRO A 6 13.54 83.45 -42.05
C PRO A 6 13.22 81.99 -42.39
N ALA A 7 14.09 81.07 -41.97
CA ALA A 7 13.92 79.64 -42.14
C ALA A 7 12.67 79.11 -41.37
N PRO A 8 11.96 78.11 -41.91
CA PRO A 8 10.80 77.52 -41.25
C PRO A 8 11.21 76.76 -39.98
N PRO A 9 10.33 76.70 -38.96
CA PRO A 9 10.61 75.99 -37.72
C PRO A 9 10.73 74.47 -37.97
N PRO A 10 11.57 73.75 -37.21
CA PRO A 10 11.70 72.30 -37.33
C PRO A 10 10.38 71.61 -36.98
N SER A 11 9.97 70.66 -37.82
CA SER A 11 8.79 69.82 -37.64
C SER A 11 8.88 69.02 -36.34
N SER A 12 7.90 69.21 -35.46
CA SER A 12 7.79 68.57 -34.14
C SER A 12 7.18 67.16 -34.18
N ASP A 13 7.43 66.37 -35.23
CA ASP A 13 6.75 65.08 -35.46
C ASP A 13 7.62 63.82 -35.19
N ASP A 14 8.79 63.97 -34.57
CA ASP A 14 9.70 62.85 -34.24
C ASP A 14 9.68 62.44 -32.74
N SER A 15 8.75 62.95 -31.92
CA SER A 15 8.78 62.73 -30.46
C SER A 15 7.90 61.60 -29.92
N ASP A 16 7.26 60.78 -30.75
CA ASP A 16 6.32 59.74 -30.28
C ASP A 16 6.61 58.32 -30.82
N ALA A 17 7.87 58.03 -31.16
CA ALA A 17 8.34 56.65 -31.22
C ALA A 17 8.53 56.12 -29.80
N ALA A 18 7.43 55.84 -29.09
CA ALA A 18 7.44 55.15 -27.80
C ALA A 18 8.38 53.94 -27.91
N ALA A 19 9.47 53.97 -27.13
CA ALA A 19 10.52 52.98 -27.21
C ALA A 19 9.90 51.59 -27.07
N ARG A 20 9.93 50.80 -28.16
CA ARG A 20 9.38 49.44 -28.13
C ARG A 20 10.10 48.68 -27.02
N PRO A 21 9.36 48.03 -26.11
CA PRO A 21 9.98 47.28 -25.03
C PRO A 21 10.92 46.23 -25.62
N SER A 22 12.06 46.04 -24.97
CA SER A 22 13.01 45.01 -25.37
C SER A 22 12.39 43.63 -25.19
N ILE A 23 12.84 42.65 -25.97
CA ILE A 23 12.36 41.26 -25.86
C ILE A 23 12.51 40.70 -24.43
N ARG A 24 13.55 41.13 -23.70
CA ARG A 24 13.79 40.71 -22.31
C ARG A 24 12.71 41.25 -21.36
N GLU A 25 12.31 42.51 -21.52
CA GLU A 25 11.25 43.12 -20.72
C GLU A 25 9.90 42.47 -21.03
N GLU A 26 9.63 42.17 -22.29
CA GLU A 26 8.41 41.45 -22.69
C GLU A 26 8.34 40.02 -22.13
N ILE A 27 9.43 39.26 -22.23
CA ILE A 27 9.53 37.92 -21.63
C ILE A 27 9.27 37.99 -20.12
N ALA A 28 9.95 38.90 -19.41
CA ALA A 28 9.80 39.03 -17.96
C ALA A 28 8.36 39.40 -17.56
N ALA A 29 7.73 40.29 -18.31
CA ALA A 29 6.35 40.69 -18.05
C ALA A 29 5.35 39.56 -18.33
N ILE A 30 5.56 38.76 -19.38
CA ILE A 30 4.75 37.56 -19.66
C ILE A 30 4.94 36.51 -18.54
N GLU A 31 6.17 36.28 -18.08
CA GLU A 31 6.45 35.34 -16.99
C GLU A 31 5.81 35.74 -15.65
N ALA A 32 5.86 37.04 -15.30
CA ALA A 32 5.14 37.57 -14.16
C ALA A 32 3.63 37.38 -14.34
N GLY A 33 3.12 37.72 -15.52
CA GLY A 33 1.71 37.59 -15.84
C GLY A 33 1.17 36.16 -15.76
N LEU A 34 1.91 35.16 -16.25
CA LEU A 34 1.54 33.74 -16.16
C LEU A 34 1.50 33.19 -14.73
N ARG A 35 2.07 33.92 -13.76
CA ARG A 35 2.04 33.56 -12.33
C ARG A 35 0.97 34.34 -11.56
N GLU A 36 0.76 35.60 -11.91
CA GLU A 36 0.05 36.56 -11.04
C GLU A 36 -1.32 37.00 -11.60
N HIS A 37 -1.60 36.76 -12.88
CA HIS A 37 -2.80 37.27 -13.53
C HIS A 37 -3.66 36.18 -14.17
N PRO A 38 -4.97 36.43 -14.37
CA PRO A 38 -5.81 35.58 -15.19
C PRO A 38 -5.22 35.38 -16.59
N LEU A 39 -5.23 34.15 -17.08
CA LEU A 39 -4.57 33.77 -18.34
C LEU A 39 -5.10 34.55 -19.56
N THR A 40 -6.33 35.06 -19.49
CA THR A 40 -6.98 35.88 -20.54
C THR A 40 -6.33 37.24 -20.71
N VAL A 41 -5.69 37.78 -19.66
CA VAL A 41 -5.02 39.09 -19.72
C VAL A 41 -3.67 38.97 -20.44
N ILE A 42 -3.04 37.80 -20.39
CA ILE A 42 -1.70 37.57 -20.91
C ILE A 42 -1.70 37.19 -22.39
N GLU A 43 -2.78 36.56 -22.87
CA GLU A 43 -2.90 36.06 -24.23
C GLU A 43 -2.59 37.11 -25.32
N PRO A 44 -3.17 38.34 -25.30
CA PRO A 44 -2.89 39.31 -26.36
C PRO A 44 -1.43 39.74 -26.39
N ARG A 45 -0.82 39.88 -25.19
CA ARG A 45 0.58 40.28 -25.03
C ARG A 45 1.53 39.20 -25.53
N LEU A 46 1.27 37.95 -25.17
CA LEU A 46 2.04 36.80 -25.62
C LEU A 46 1.97 36.63 -27.15
N ARG A 47 0.77 36.77 -27.75
CA ARG A 47 0.60 36.71 -29.21
C ARG A 47 1.35 37.82 -29.94
N ALA A 48 1.27 39.06 -29.44
CA ALA A 48 2.00 40.19 -30.01
C ALA A 48 3.52 39.96 -29.94
N ALA A 49 4.03 39.46 -28.81
CA ALA A 49 5.44 39.11 -28.66
C ALA A 49 5.87 37.97 -29.59
N ARG A 50 5.07 36.89 -29.73
CA ARG A 50 5.34 35.79 -30.67
C ARG A 50 5.35 36.26 -32.13
N ALA A 51 4.48 37.20 -32.51
CA ALA A 51 4.48 37.78 -33.85
C ALA A 51 5.73 38.64 -34.12
N ALA A 52 6.19 39.40 -33.12
CA ALA A 52 7.38 40.23 -33.22
C ALA A 52 8.68 39.40 -33.23
N TRP A 53 8.72 38.29 -32.49
CA TRP A 53 9.89 37.42 -32.35
C TRP A 53 9.53 35.93 -32.54
N PRO A 54 9.16 35.51 -33.77
CA PRO A 54 8.60 34.19 -34.03
C PRO A 54 9.56 33.02 -33.78
N ARG A 55 10.87 33.27 -33.73
CA ARG A 55 11.88 32.23 -33.49
C ARG A 55 12.51 32.30 -32.11
N ASP A 56 12.09 33.21 -31.23
CA ASP A 56 12.64 33.26 -29.88
C ASP A 56 12.21 32.04 -29.05
N LEU A 57 13.20 31.29 -28.57
CA LEU A 57 12.96 30.04 -27.83
C LEU A 57 12.10 30.27 -26.60
N LYS A 58 12.38 31.33 -25.83
CA LYS A 58 11.74 31.53 -24.53
C LYS A 58 10.28 31.89 -24.73
N LEU A 59 9.97 32.73 -25.73
CA LEU A 59 8.59 33.03 -26.11
C LEU A 59 7.85 31.78 -26.61
N CYS A 60 8.46 30.90 -27.42
CA CYS A 60 7.84 29.62 -27.79
C CYS A 60 7.49 28.77 -26.56
N LEU A 61 8.41 28.68 -25.59
CA LEU A 61 8.19 27.90 -24.37
C LEU A 61 7.07 28.49 -23.49
N LEU A 62 6.98 29.82 -23.41
CA LEU A 62 5.91 30.51 -22.67
C LEU A 62 4.56 30.36 -23.36
N ASP A 63 4.54 30.34 -24.69
CA ASP A 63 3.33 30.06 -25.49
C ASP A 63 2.83 28.63 -25.23
N GLY A 64 3.74 27.65 -25.25
CA GLY A 64 3.42 26.28 -24.83
C GLY A 64 2.87 26.19 -23.39
N GLU A 65 3.48 26.90 -22.43
CA GLU A 65 3.02 26.93 -21.04
C GLU A 65 1.61 27.52 -20.89
N TRP A 66 1.33 28.61 -21.61
CA TRP A 66 0.02 29.23 -21.61
C TRP A 66 -1.04 28.28 -22.19
N ASN A 67 -0.72 27.58 -23.28
CA ASN A 67 -1.60 26.58 -23.86
C ASN A 67 -1.85 25.40 -22.89
N GLU A 68 -0.84 24.92 -22.17
CA GLU A 68 -1.01 23.91 -21.11
C GLU A 68 -1.98 24.38 -20.03
N LYS A 69 -1.76 25.58 -19.47
CA LYS A 69 -2.58 26.14 -18.40
C LYS A 69 -4.02 26.43 -18.83
N THR A 70 -4.26 26.65 -20.13
CA THR A 70 -5.60 26.85 -20.71
C THR A 70 -6.24 25.57 -21.23
N GLY A 71 -5.59 24.40 -21.07
CA GLY A 71 -6.11 23.11 -21.52
C GLY A 71 -5.98 22.84 -23.03
N GLN A 72 -5.27 23.69 -23.76
CA GLN A 72 -5.03 23.57 -25.20
C GLN A 72 -3.80 22.69 -25.48
N LEU A 73 -3.87 21.42 -25.07
CA LEU A 73 -2.70 20.52 -25.05
C LEU A 73 -2.09 20.26 -26.44
N VAL A 74 -2.90 20.21 -27.50
CA VAL A 74 -2.41 20.00 -28.88
C VAL A 74 -1.62 21.22 -29.37
N GLN A 75 -2.09 22.42 -29.05
CA GLN A 75 -1.39 23.67 -29.37
C GLN A 75 -0.10 23.79 -28.57
N ALA A 76 -0.10 23.39 -27.30
CA ALA A 76 1.10 23.34 -26.48
C ALA A 76 2.15 22.39 -27.07
N GLU A 77 1.74 21.20 -27.51
CA GLU A 77 2.61 20.22 -28.18
C GLU A 77 3.23 20.82 -29.44
N ALA A 78 2.41 21.45 -30.30
CA ALA A 78 2.90 22.12 -31.51
C ALA A 78 3.93 23.22 -31.20
N CYS A 79 3.69 24.03 -30.16
CA CYS A 79 4.64 25.06 -29.71
C CYS A 79 5.98 24.46 -29.28
N TYR A 80 5.96 23.36 -28.52
CA TYR A 80 7.18 22.70 -28.07
C TYR A 80 7.92 21.98 -29.20
N GLN A 81 7.21 21.37 -30.15
CA GLN A 81 7.80 20.78 -31.37
C GLN A 81 8.42 21.85 -32.28
N GLU A 82 7.76 23.00 -32.45
CA GLU A 82 8.28 24.15 -33.19
C GLU A 82 9.56 24.67 -32.52
N ALA A 83 9.53 24.87 -31.20
CA ALA A 83 10.68 25.30 -30.42
C ALA A 83 11.85 24.32 -30.55
N GLN A 84 11.57 23.02 -30.50
CA GLN A 84 12.57 21.96 -30.68
C GLN A 84 13.18 21.96 -32.08
N THR A 85 12.37 22.18 -33.12
CA THR A 85 12.82 22.24 -34.51
C THR A 85 13.72 23.46 -34.76
N ASN A 86 13.33 24.61 -34.20
CA ASN A 86 14.08 25.86 -34.33
C ASN A 86 15.36 25.87 -33.48
N HIS A 87 15.38 25.12 -32.37
CA HIS A 87 16.49 25.10 -31.40
C HIS A 87 16.90 23.65 -31.05
N PRO A 88 17.41 22.86 -32.00
CA PRO A 88 17.61 21.41 -31.83
C PRO A 88 18.66 21.03 -30.79
N SER A 89 19.56 21.95 -30.43
CA SER A 89 20.57 21.75 -29.39
C SER A 89 20.05 22.10 -27.98
N ASN A 90 18.89 22.76 -27.87
CA ASN A 90 18.36 23.19 -26.59
C ASN A 90 17.49 22.07 -25.97
N PRO A 91 17.75 21.64 -24.73
CA PRO A 91 17.01 20.54 -24.11
C PRO A 91 15.60 20.92 -23.66
N TRP A 92 15.31 22.20 -23.42
CA TRP A 92 14.10 22.62 -22.71
C TRP A 92 12.80 22.34 -23.46
N PRO A 93 12.71 22.52 -24.79
CA PRO A 93 11.54 22.06 -25.55
C PRO A 93 11.24 20.57 -25.35
N ALA A 94 12.26 19.71 -25.40
CA ALA A 94 12.10 18.28 -25.19
C ALA A 94 11.65 17.96 -23.76
N VAL A 95 12.23 18.62 -22.75
CA VAL A 95 11.85 18.49 -21.34
C VAL A 95 10.37 18.80 -21.13
N ARG A 96 9.87 19.89 -21.73
CA ARG A 96 8.46 20.30 -21.62
C ARG A 96 7.55 19.34 -22.39
N LEU A 97 7.95 18.94 -23.59
CA LEU A 97 7.21 18.00 -24.42
C LEU A 97 7.03 16.63 -23.74
N VAL A 98 8.06 16.08 -23.10
CA VAL A 98 7.93 14.84 -22.29
C VAL A 98 6.90 15.04 -21.17
N GLY A 99 6.96 16.16 -20.45
CA GLY A 99 6.01 16.48 -19.39
C GLY A 99 4.56 16.53 -19.86
N LEU A 100 4.33 17.15 -21.02
CA LEU A 100 3.03 17.28 -21.66
C LEU A 100 2.49 15.93 -22.18
N LEU A 101 3.32 15.15 -22.86
CA LEU A 101 2.93 13.83 -23.40
C LEU A 101 2.49 12.88 -22.28
N LEU A 102 3.16 12.92 -21.12
CA LEU A 102 2.73 12.16 -19.95
C LEU A 102 1.37 12.63 -19.41
N ALA A 103 1.09 13.94 -19.42
CA ALA A 103 -0.23 14.47 -19.04
C ALA A 103 -1.33 14.09 -20.05
N MET A 104 -0.98 13.89 -21.33
CA MET A 104 -1.84 13.39 -22.39
C MET A 104 -1.96 11.85 -22.43
N ASN A 105 -1.39 11.14 -21.44
CA ASN A 105 -1.36 9.68 -21.39
C ASN A 105 -0.70 9.02 -22.63
N ARG A 106 0.37 9.63 -23.15
CA ARG A 106 1.19 9.15 -24.29
C ARG A 106 2.61 8.74 -23.83
N PRO A 107 2.76 7.71 -22.96
CA PRO A 107 4.03 7.38 -22.33
C PRO A 107 5.10 6.90 -23.32
N SER A 108 4.73 6.13 -24.36
CA SER A 108 5.68 5.61 -25.35
C SER A 108 6.40 6.72 -26.11
N GLU A 109 5.69 7.79 -26.49
CA GLU A 109 6.28 8.93 -27.18
C GLU A 109 7.15 9.77 -26.24
N ALA A 110 6.71 9.93 -24.98
CA ALA A 110 7.50 10.57 -23.94
C ALA A 110 8.82 9.81 -23.69
N GLN A 111 8.79 8.48 -23.67
CA GLN A 111 9.98 7.63 -23.55
C GLN A 111 10.94 7.80 -24.73
N MET A 112 10.43 7.82 -25.97
CA MET A 112 11.26 8.01 -27.16
C MET A 112 11.99 9.36 -27.09
N ILE A 113 11.25 10.45 -26.85
CA ILE A 113 11.85 11.79 -26.75
C ILE A 113 12.85 11.87 -25.58
N PHE A 114 12.52 11.28 -24.43
CA PHE A 114 13.43 11.22 -23.30
C PHE A 114 14.74 10.51 -23.67
N THR A 115 14.65 9.33 -24.29
CA THR A 115 15.82 8.51 -24.67
C THR A 115 16.68 9.23 -25.71
N ASP A 116 16.06 9.71 -26.78
CA ASP A 116 16.76 10.22 -27.96
C ASP A 116 17.29 11.64 -27.75
N ARG A 117 16.59 12.45 -26.97
CA ARG A 117 16.83 13.90 -26.91
C ARG A 117 17.24 14.41 -25.53
N ILE A 118 16.96 13.69 -24.45
CA ILE A 118 17.22 14.19 -23.09
C ILE A 118 18.34 13.40 -22.41
N TRP A 119 18.31 12.06 -22.52
CA TRP A 119 19.15 11.17 -21.71
C TRP A 119 20.64 11.44 -21.87
N ARG A 120 21.08 11.70 -23.11
CA ARG A 120 22.49 11.91 -23.44
C ARG A 120 22.97 13.34 -23.19
N LEU A 121 22.07 14.28 -22.90
CA LEU A 121 22.44 15.68 -22.67
C LEU A 121 23.01 15.92 -21.27
N ASP A 122 23.79 16.98 -21.15
CA ASP A 122 24.26 17.49 -19.87
C ASP A 122 23.19 18.41 -19.27
N LEU A 123 22.29 17.78 -18.52
CA LEU A 123 21.23 18.45 -17.77
C LEU A 123 21.50 18.32 -16.27
N PRO A 124 21.05 19.30 -15.45
CA PRO A 124 21.07 19.16 -14.00
C PRO A 124 20.44 17.82 -13.58
N GLU A 125 21.15 17.06 -12.74
CA GLU A 125 20.76 15.71 -12.33
C GLU A 125 19.32 15.65 -11.81
N ALA A 126 18.92 16.65 -11.01
CA ALA A 126 17.56 16.75 -10.47
C ALA A 126 16.46 16.75 -11.55
N ILE A 127 16.70 17.41 -12.68
CA ILE A 127 15.73 17.49 -13.79
C ILE A 127 15.69 16.16 -14.55
N ARG A 128 16.87 15.61 -14.88
CA ARG A 128 16.99 14.34 -15.60
C ARG A 128 16.37 13.19 -14.80
N SER A 129 16.71 13.07 -13.52
CA SER A 129 16.20 12.03 -12.61
C SER A 129 14.70 12.22 -12.29
N GLY A 130 14.23 13.47 -12.20
CA GLY A 130 12.82 13.79 -12.04
C GLY A 130 11.99 13.35 -13.25
N LEU A 131 12.43 13.66 -14.46
CA LEU A 131 11.78 13.21 -15.70
C LEU A 131 11.83 11.68 -15.85
N LEU A 132 12.98 11.06 -15.60
CA LEU A 132 13.11 9.61 -15.66
C LEU A 132 12.14 8.93 -14.70
N SER A 133 11.98 9.48 -13.49
CA SER A 133 10.98 8.98 -12.52
C SER A 133 9.56 9.07 -13.06
N ARG A 134 9.19 10.16 -13.73
CA ARG A 134 7.85 10.32 -14.31
C ARG A 134 7.61 9.38 -15.49
N VAL A 135 8.58 9.26 -16.40
CA VAL A 135 8.50 8.36 -17.57
C VAL A 135 8.45 6.90 -17.12
N THR A 136 9.26 6.50 -16.14
CA THR A 136 9.19 5.13 -15.61
C THR A 136 7.87 4.86 -14.88
N ALA A 137 7.36 5.83 -14.11
CA ALA A 137 6.10 5.68 -13.39
C ALA A 137 4.89 5.48 -14.32
N SER A 138 4.88 6.05 -15.52
CA SER A 138 3.72 5.94 -16.43
C SER A 138 3.48 4.56 -17.03
N TYR A 139 4.43 3.63 -16.94
CA TYR A 139 4.23 2.23 -17.36
C TYR A 139 3.72 1.40 -16.20
N THR A 140 2.69 0.57 -16.37
CA THR A 140 2.29 -0.36 -15.30
C THR A 140 3.13 -1.63 -15.28
N ASP A 141 3.52 -2.12 -16.47
CA ASP A 141 4.34 -3.32 -16.64
C ASP A 141 5.79 -3.13 -16.15
N LEU A 142 6.21 -3.98 -15.21
CA LEU A 142 7.54 -3.95 -14.61
C LEU A 142 8.63 -4.45 -15.58
N ASP A 143 8.30 -5.37 -16.50
CA ASP A 143 9.27 -5.88 -17.47
C ASP A 143 9.58 -4.82 -18.53
N HIS A 144 8.56 -4.13 -19.04
CA HIS A 144 8.79 -2.96 -19.89
C HIS A 144 9.60 -1.87 -19.18
N ARG A 145 9.28 -1.52 -17.92
CA ARG A 145 10.09 -0.57 -17.14
C ARG A 145 11.56 -0.99 -17.04
N ARG A 146 11.81 -2.27 -16.76
CA ARG A 146 13.16 -2.85 -16.67
C ARG A 146 13.89 -2.77 -18.01
N GLN A 147 13.24 -3.17 -19.10
CA GLN A 147 13.81 -3.12 -20.45
C GLN A 147 14.19 -1.69 -20.83
N PHE A 148 13.31 -0.73 -20.58
CA PHE A 148 13.58 0.68 -20.84
C PHE A 148 14.82 1.16 -20.08
N LEU A 149 14.90 0.91 -18.76
CA LEU A 149 16.04 1.32 -17.94
C LEU A 149 17.35 0.65 -18.36
N ASN A 150 17.32 -0.64 -18.73
CA ASN A 150 18.51 -1.30 -19.29
C ASN A 150 18.97 -0.66 -20.60
N GLY A 151 18.04 -0.29 -21.49
CA GLY A 151 18.39 0.43 -22.73
C GLY A 151 19.01 1.81 -22.49
N LEU A 152 18.72 2.46 -21.36
CA LEU A 152 19.40 3.70 -20.97
C LEU A 152 20.86 3.46 -20.57
N LEU A 153 21.18 2.29 -20.00
CA LEU A 153 22.54 1.93 -19.63
C LEU A 153 23.44 1.66 -20.83
N ASP A 154 22.89 1.28 -21.99
CA ASP A 154 23.69 1.09 -23.22
C ASP A 154 24.45 2.36 -23.64
N GLY A 155 23.93 3.54 -23.27
CA GLY A 155 24.59 4.83 -23.52
C GLY A 155 25.34 5.43 -22.34
N ARG A 156 25.06 4.97 -21.11
CA ARG A 156 25.63 5.46 -19.83
C ARG A 156 25.62 4.33 -18.80
N THR A 157 26.59 3.43 -18.90
CA THR A 157 26.64 2.20 -18.08
C THR A 157 26.81 2.47 -16.58
N ASP A 158 27.28 3.66 -16.23
CA ASP A 158 27.63 4.15 -14.90
C ASP A 158 26.60 5.14 -14.32
N ASP A 159 25.35 5.17 -14.83
CA ASP A 159 24.31 6.02 -14.24
C ASP A 159 23.73 5.41 -12.95
N ARG A 160 24.18 5.95 -11.81
CA ARG A 160 23.75 5.56 -10.46
C ARG A 160 22.23 5.56 -10.28
N PHE A 161 21.51 6.53 -10.83
CA PHE A 161 20.07 6.66 -10.59
C PHE A 161 19.29 5.59 -11.36
N VAL A 162 19.73 5.22 -12.56
CA VAL A 162 19.17 4.09 -13.32
C VAL A 162 19.36 2.77 -12.55
N HIS A 163 20.56 2.54 -12.02
CA HIS A 163 20.83 1.34 -11.19
C HIS A 163 19.94 1.27 -9.94
N LEU A 164 19.67 2.39 -9.27
CA LEU A 164 18.71 2.43 -8.14
C LEU A 164 17.28 2.10 -8.57
N LYS A 165 16.83 2.57 -9.75
CA LYS A 165 15.51 2.24 -10.28
C LYS A 165 15.40 0.76 -10.65
N LEU A 166 16.45 0.19 -11.27
CA LEU A 166 16.55 -1.24 -11.55
C LEU A 166 16.53 -2.07 -10.26
N ALA A 167 17.23 -1.62 -9.21
CA ALA A 167 17.17 -2.26 -7.90
C ALA A 167 15.75 -2.29 -7.32
N ALA A 168 15.03 -1.15 -7.35
CA ALA A 168 13.64 -1.07 -6.89
C ALA A 168 12.70 -1.96 -7.71
N ILE A 169 12.89 -2.05 -9.03
CA ILE A 169 12.13 -2.96 -9.89
C ILE A 169 12.45 -4.43 -9.56
N GLY A 170 13.72 -4.78 -9.36
CA GLY A 170 14.14 -6.11 -8.95
C GLY A 170 13.48 -6.55 -7.64
N VAL A 171 13.41 -5.66 -6.63
CA VAL A 171 12.68 -5.91 -5.38
C VAL A 171 11.21 -6.21 -5.64
N ARG A 172 10.53 -5.42 -6.48
CA ARG A 172 9.11 -5.62 -6.81
C ARG A 172 8.86 -6.93 -7.57
N GLN A 173 9.76 -7.30 -8.48
CA GLN A 173 9.70 -8.55 -9.24
C GLN A 173 10.26 -9.75 -8.48
N ARG A 174 10.68 -9.57 -7.22
CA ARG A 174 11.29 -10.60 -6.36
C ARG A 174 12.60 -11.19 -6.93
N ASP A 175 13.23 -10.51 -7.88
CA ASP A 175 14.56 -10.85 -8.39
C ASP A 175 15.63 -10.24 -7.47
N ARG A 176 15.81 -10.87 -6.31
CA ARG A 176 16.69 -10.41 -5.23
C ARG A 176 18.13 -10.24 -5.71
N ALA A 177 18.59 -11.14 -6.57
CA ALA A 177 19.95 -11.14 -7.08
C ALA A 177 20.19 -9.96 -8.04
N ALA A 178 19.27 -9.69 -8.97
CA ALA A 178 19.38 -8.52 -9.83
C ALA A 178 19.22 -7.21 -9.05
N ALA A 179 18.32 -7.20 -8.05
CA ALA A 179 18.13 -6.04 -7.19
C ALA A 179 19.41 -5.68 -6.43
N GLN A 180 20.05 -6.68 -5.81
CA GLN A 180 21.30 -6.51 -5.07
C GLN A 180 22.44 -6.04 -5.98
N ARG A 181 22.64 -6.69 -7.14
CA ARG A 181 23.68 -6.27 -8.10
C ARG A 181 23.51 -4.81 -8.56
N SER A 182 22.27 -4.39 -8.83
CA SER A 182 22.00 -3.02 -9.28
C SER A 182 22.23 -2.02 -8.14
N PHE A 183 21.81 -2.35 -6.91
CA PHE A 183 22.05 -1.51 -5.74
C PHE A 183 23.55 -1.37 -5.42
N ASP A 184 24.30 -2.47 -5.46
CA ASP A 184 25.75 -2.46 -5.21
C ASP A 184 26.50 -1.65 -6.26
N THR A 185 26.13 -1.79 -7.54
CA THR A 185 26.66 -0.97 -8.62
C THR A 185 26.41 0.51 -8.35
N ALA A 186 25.17 0.89 -8.01
CA ALA A 186 24.84 2.28 -7.66
C ALA A 186 25.69 2.82 -6.49
N SER A 187 25.92 1.98 -5.47
CA SER A 187 26.72 2.37 -4.30
C SER A 187 28.21 2.53 -4.62
N GLN A 188 28.73 1.77 -5.57
CA GLN A 188 30.14 1.87 -6.01
C GLN A 188 30.38 3.12 -6.86
N LEU A 189 29.36 3.57 -7.59
CA LEU A 189 29.42 4.76 -8.44
C LEU A 189 29.44 6.08 -7.65
N GLY A 190 29.10 6.06 -6.36
CA GLY A 190 29.25 7.21 -5.48
C GLY A 190 28.24 7.25 -4.33
N PRO A 191 28.23 8.36 -3.55
CA PRO A 191 27.30 8.51 -2.44
C PRO A 191 25.85 8.38 -2.90
N LEU A 192 25.06 7.64 -2.13
CA LEU A 192 23.66 7.38 -2.44
C LEU A 192 22.76 8.51 -1.89
N PRO A 193 21.69 8.91 -2.61
CA PRO A 193 20.67 9.79 -2.04
C PRO A 193 20.05 9.18 -0.79
N VAL A 194 19.69 10.02 0.18
CA VAL A 194 19.11 9.58 1.46
C VAL A 194 17.85 8.72 1.25
N GLU A 195 17.07 9.01 0.22
CA GLU A 195 15.85 8.27 -0.14
C GLU A 195 16.14 6.81 -0.55
N SER A 196 17.31 6.53 -1.11
CA SER A 196 17.70 5.17 -1.51
C SER A 196 18.14 4.30 -0.33
N GLU A 197 18.32 4.88 0.85
CA GLU A 197 18.58 4.10 2.07
C GLU A 197 17.39 3.22 2.46
N LEU A 198 16.16 3.69 2.20
CA LEU A 198 14.96 2.86 2.39
C LEU A 198 14.92 1.69 1.41
N LEU A 199 15.43 1.87 0.19
CA LEU A 199 15.53 0.77 -0.78
C LEU A 199 16.49 -0.32 -0.28
N GLN A 200 17.59 0.06 0.39
CA GLN A 200 18.48 -0.93 1.01
C GLN A 200 17.76 -1.73 2.10
N VAL A 201 16.98 -1.05 2.95
CA VAL A 201 16.18 -1.73 3.98
C VAL A 201 15.15 -2.67 3.34
N GLU A 202 14.47 -2.25 2.27
CA GLU A 202 13.54 -3.09 1.53
C GLU A 202 14.20 -4.30 0.88
N LEU A 203 15.40 -4.12 0.32
CA LEU A 203 16.20 -5.20 -0.24
C LEU A 203 16.58 -6.23 0.83
N LEU A 204 17.05 -5.78 2.00
CA LEU A 204 17.33 -6.66 3.15
C LEU A 204 16.09 -7.42 3.63
N LEU A 205 14.94 -6.74 3.74
CA LEU A 205 13.65 -7.36 4.06
C LEU A 205 13.26 -8.42 3.03
N SER A 206 13.43 -8.12 1.73
CA SER A 206 13.11 -9.06 0.65
C SER A 206 13.96 -10.34 0.72
N MET A 207 15.19 -10.25 1.25
CA MET A 207 16.10 -11.38 1.49
C MET A 207 15.91 -12.03 2.87
N ALA A 208 14.90 -11.63 3.63
CA ALA A 208 14.65 -12.08 5.00
C ALA A 208 15.81 -11.81 5.99
N ARG A 209 16.66 -10.81 5.71
CA ARG A 209 17.77 -10.36 6.59
C ARG A 209 17.26 -9.32 7.59
N PHE A 210 16.34 -9.74 8.46
CA PHE A 210 15.55 -8.83 9.30
C PHE A 210 16.38 -8.03 10.32
N ASP A 211 17.35 -8.66 11.00
CA ASP A 211 18.21 -7.96 11.97
C ASP A 211 19.07 -6.88 11.31
N GLU A 212 19.61 -7.16 10.12
CA GLU A 212 20.40 -6.19 9.36
C GLU A 212 19.52 -5.05 8.82
N ALA A 213 18.31 -5.38 8.36
CA ALA A 213 17.31 -4.38 7.97
C ALA A 213 16.97 -3.45 9.13
N PHE A 214 16.81 -4.01 10.35
CA PHE A 214 16.55 -3.25 11.56
C PHE A 214 17.73 -2.36 11.96
N ALA A 215 18.95 -2.90 11.99
CA ALA A 215 20.15 -2.12 12.29
C ALA A 215 20.32 -0.93 11.32
N ARG A 216 20.05 -1.15 10.03
CA ARG A 216 20.08 -0.10 9.03
C ARG A 216 18.97 0.93 9.26
N ALA A 217 17.74 0.50 9.49
CA ALA A 217 16.62 1.40 9.75
C ALA A 217 16.81 2.24 11.03
N ARG A 218 17.39 1.66 12.09
CA ARG A 218 17.76 2.39 13.32
C ARG A 218 18.79 3.47 13.05
N THR A 219 19.83 3.16 12.27
CA THR A 219 20.83 4.15 11.85
C THR A 219 20.19 5.33 11.12
N LEU A 220 19.14 5.09 10.30
CA LEU A 220 18.40 6.16 9.62
C LEU A 220 17.57 7.00 10.58
N VAL A 221 16.92 6.39 11.58
CA VAL A 221 16.18 7.12 12.62
C VAL A 221 17.13 8.01 13.42
N ASP A 222 18.30 7.51 13.80
CA ASP A 222 19.26 8.27 14.60
C ASP A 222 19.86 9.45 13.80
N ARG A 223 20.15 9.25 12.50
CA ARG A 223 20.66 10.31 11.60
C ARG A 223 19.61 11.34 11.20
N PHE A 224 18.35 10.93 11.05
CA PHE A 224 17.27 11.77 10.54
C PHE A 224 16.01 11.66 11.42
N PRO A 225 16.07 12.10 12.70
CA PRO A 225 15.00 11.87 13.67
C PRO A 225 13.69 12.58 13.29
N GLY A 226 13.70 13.54 12.37
CA GLY A 226 12.51 14.25 11.87
C GLY A 226 11.75 13.54 10.75
N ARG A 227 12.16 12.34 10.33
CA ARG A 227 11.59 11.62 9.19
C ARG A 227 10.65 10.48 9.62
N PRO A 228 9.31 10.66 9.54
CA PRO A 228 8.36 9.64 9.99
C PRO A 228 8.43 8.35 9.14
N ASP A 229 8.80 8.45 7.87
CA ASP A 229 9.01 7.30 6.99
C ASP A 229 10.11 6.35 7.49
N PHE A 230 11.17 6.89 8.11
CA PHE A 230 12.27 6.07 8.65
C PHE A 230 11.88 5.37 9.95
N ILE A 231 11.20 6.04 10.87
CA ILE A 231 10.75 5.39 12.11
C ILE A 231 9.70 4.32 11.84
N ARG A 232 8.77 4.57 10.90
CA ARG A 232 7.79 3.55 10.45
C ARG A 232 8.50 2.31 9.92
N ARG A 233 9.59 2.51 9.17
CA ARG A 233 10.39 1.39 8.65
C ARG A 233 11.13 0.67 9.76
N ALA A 234 11.72 1.40 10.71
CA ALA A 234 12.37 0.81 11.88
C ALA A 234 11.40 -0.06 12.70
N ILE A 235 10.17 0.42 12.95
CA ILE A 235 9.10 -0.33 13.63
C ILE A 235 8.79 -1.62 12.86
N GLN A 236 8.62 -1.53 11.54
CA GLN A 236 8.34 -2.69 10.70
C GLN A 236 9.48 -3.72 10.77
N THR A 237 10.74 -3.28 10.63
CA THR A 237 11.89 -4.18 10.69
C THR A 237 12.09 -4.79 12.07
N ALA A 238 11.84 -4.03 13.15
CA ALA A 238 11.91 -4.54 14.52
C ALA A 238 10.87 -5.63 14.75
N HIS A 239 9.65 -5.40 14.27
CA HIS A 239 8.56 -6.36 14.35
C HIS A 239 8.88 -7.66 13.61
N LEU A 240 9.40 -7.58 12.38
CA LEU A 240 9.79 -8.75 11.60
C LEU A 240 11.03 -9.49 12.17
N ALA A 241 11.89 -8.77 12.88
CA ALA A 241 13.03 -9.34 13.62
C ALA A 241 12.62 -9.87 15.02
N ASN A 242 11.32 -9.88 15.36
CA ASN A 242 10.80 -10.28 16.67
C ASN A 242 11.43 -9.50 17.86
N ARG A 243 11.78 -8.22 17.63
CA ARG A 243 12.38 -7.33 18.63
C ARG A 243 11.31 -6.54 19.39
N LYS A 244 10.58 -7.24 20.26
CA LYS A 244 9.42 -6.71 21.00
C LYS A 244 9.70 -5.38 21.71
N SER A 245 10.75 -5.32 22.53
CA SER A 245 11.09 -4.11 23.29
C SER A 245 11.44 -2.91 22.39
N ASP A 246 12.08 -3.16 21.24
CA ASP A 246 12.39 -2.11 20.28
C ASP A 246 11.12 -1.59 19.59
N VAL A 247 10.16 -2.48 19.27
CA VAL A 247 8.85 -2.08 18.72
C VAL A 247 8.11 -1.17 19.69
N GLU A 248 8.03 -1.55 20.96
CA GLU A 248 7.38 -0.74 22.01
C GLU A 248 8.02 0.64 22.16
N ALA A 249 9.35 0.68 22.28
CA ALA A 249 10.10 1.93 22.43
C ALA A 249 9.96 2.84 21.20
N LEU A 250 10.08 2.26 19.99
CA LEU A 250 9.93 3.00 18.73
C LEU A 250 8.50 3.53 18.55
N LEU A 251 7.48 2.74 18.89
CA LEU A 251 6.09 3.19 18.82
C LEU A 251 5.82 4.32 19.81
N GLY A 252 6.30 4.21 21.05
CA GLY A 252 6.16 5.29 22.04
C GLY A 252 6.80 6.59 21.57
N GLN A 253 8.03 6.51 21.05
CA GLN A 253 8.73 7.65 20.45
C GLN A 253 7.95 8.24 19.25
N ALA A 254 7.50 7.38 18.33
CA ALA A 254 6.88 7.81 17.09
C ALA A 254 5.49 8.42 17.33
N LEU A 255 4.65 7.78 18.14
CA LEU A 255 3.31 8.25 18.45
C LEU A 255 3.33 9.56 19.26
N GLY A 256 4.32 9.74 20.13
CA GLY A 256 4.48 11.02 20.84
C GLY A 256 4.89 12.17 19.93
N ARG A 257 5.61 11.89 18.83
CA ARG A 257 6.11 12.91 17.89
C ARG A 257 5.17 13.18 16.72
N TRP A 258 4.50 12.15 16.19
CA TRP A 258 3.59 12.25 15.06
C TRP A 258 2.24 11.58 15.37
N PRO A 259 1.50 12.09 16.37
CA PRO A 259 0.28 11.43 16.84
C PRO A 259 -0.83 11.35 15.79
N GLY A 260 -0.87 12.27 14.82
CA GLY A 260 -1.84 12.27 13.72
C GLY A 260 -1.49 11.33 12.55
N ASP A 261 -0.37 10.61 12.62
CA ASP A 261 0.06 9.72 11.55
C ASP A 261 -0.67 8.37 11.63
N TRP A 262 -1.73 8.22 10.83
CA TRP A 262 -2.54 7.00 10.82
C TRP A 262 -1.74 5.73 10.48
N LEU A 263 -0.61 5.83 9.77
CA LEU A 263 0.24 4.67 9.48
C LEU A 263 0.96 4.16 10.73
N LEU A 264 1.23 5.01 11.73
CA LEU A 264 1.76 4.57 13.02
C LEU A 264 0.71 3.81 13.82
N LEU A 265 -0.55 4.29 13.85
CA LEU A 265 -1.66 3.53 14.46
C LEU A 265 -1.87 2.19 13.77
N PHE A 266 -1.82 2.17 12.44
CA PHE A 266 -1.90 0.93 11.65
C PHE A 266 -0.83 -0.08 12.06
N ARG A 267 0.39 0.38 12.36
CA ARG A 267 1.49 -0.47 12.86
C ARG A 267 1.27 -0.88 14.31
N TYR A 268 0.82 0.03 15.19
CA TYR A 268 0.46 -0.28 16.57
C TYR A 268 -0.58 -1.40 16.66
N ASN A 269 -1.65 -1.33 15.85
CA ASN A 269 -2.71 -2.36 15.83
C ASN A 269 -2.21 -3.76 15.47
N ARG A 270 -1.03 -3.87 14.84
CA ARG A 270 -0.39 -5.14 14.44
C ARG A 270 0.84 -5.47 15.27
N ALA A 271 1.25 -4.57 16.17
CA ALA A 271 2.44 -4.72 16.96
C ALA A 271 2.21 -5.73 18.09
N LEU A 272 3.25 -6.53 18.33
CA LEU A 272 3.35 -7.35 19.53
C LEU A 272 3.87 -6.47 20.66
N CYS A 273 3.00 -6.19 21.63
CA CYS A 273 3.33 -5.40 22.81
C CYS A 273 3.15 -6.26 24.06
N SER A 274 3.74 -5.85 25.17
CA SER A 274 3.36 -6.31 26.50
C SER A 274 2.06 -5.62 26.87
N ALA A 275 1.24 -6.25 27.71
CA ALA A 275 -0.03 -5.65 28.12
C ALA A 275 0.16 -4.25 28.75
N ALA A 276 1.26 -4.04 29.48
CA ALA A 276 1.61 -2.74 30.05
C ALA A 276 1.92 -1.69 28.97
N ALA A 277 2.81 -2.00 28.02
CA ALA A 277 3.15 -1.10 26.92
C ALA A 277 1.94 -0.85 26.01
N ASP A 278 1.12 -1.86 25.75
CA ASP A 278 -0.09 -1.74 24.93
C ASP A 278 -1.07 -0.70 25.52
N LEU A 279 -1.32 -0.80 26.83
CA LEU A 279 -2.17 0.14 27.56
C LEU A 279 -1.57 1.56 27.60
N GLU A 280 -0.26 1.68 27.78
CA GLU A 280 0.42 2.98 27.77
C GLU A 280 0.35 3.66 26.40
N LEU A 281 0.68 2.92 25.34
CA LEU A 281 0.60 3.41 23.95
C LEU A 281 -0.84 3.79 23.60
N PHE A 282 -1.83 2.99 24.00
CA PHE A 282 -3.23 3.32 23.80
C PHE A 282 -3.61 4.63 24.50
N ARG A 283 -3.24 4.81 25.78
CA ARG A 283 -3.50 6.06 26.51
C ARG A 283 -2.88 7.28 25.84
N LEU A 284 -1.68 7.14 25.30
CA LEU A 284 -1.05 8.20 24.51
C LEU A 284 -1.93 8.57 23.30
N LEU A 285 -2.43 7.60 22.56
CA LEU A 285 -3.35 7.83 21.43
C LEU A 285 -4.64 8.53 21.85
N GLU A 286 -5.22 8.16 23.00
CA GLU A 286 -6.43 8.80 23.53
C GLU A 286 -6.27 10.31 23.70
N THR A 287 -5.09 10.78 24.11
CA THR A 287 -4.83 12.23 24.28
C THR A 287 -4.88 13.02 22.97
N HIS A 288 -4.79 12.33 21.82
CA HIS A 288 -4.71 12.94 20.51
C HIS A 288 -5.97 12.77 19.66
N GLU A 289 -6.97 12.00 20.13
CA GLU A 289 -8.19 11.70 19.38
C GLU A 289 -8.86 12.95 18.81
N ARG A 290 -9.08 13.96 19.66
CA ARG A 290 -9.77 15.19 19.24
C ARG A 290 -9.02 15.94 18.14
N ALA A 291 -7.69 15.98 18.21
CA ALA A 291 -6.87 16.69 17.23
C ALA A 291 -6.82 15.94 15.89
N ALA A 292 -6.82 14.60 15.92
CA ALA A 292 -6.73 13.75 14.73
C ALA A 292 -8.10 13.37 14.14
N ALA A 293 -9.20 13.79 14.76
CA ALA A 293 -10.57 13.43 14.37
C ALA A 293 -10.99 13.84 12.94
N HIS A 294 -10.22 14.69 12.26
CA HIS A 294 -10.50 15.09 10.88
C HIS A 294 -9.95 14.08 9.84
N ASP A 295 -9.03 13.19 10.22
CA ASP A 295 -8.51 12.14 9.35
C ASP A 295 -9.31 10.85 9.57
N HIS A 296 -10.19 10.51 8.63
CA HIS A 296 -10.98 9.27 8.69
C HIS A 296 -10.12 8.00 8.72
N ARG A 297 -8.92 7.99 8.13
CA ARG A 297 -8.01 6.84 8.23
C ARG A 297 -7.50 6.68 9.65
N TRP A 298 -7.18 7.80 10.30
CA TRP A 298 -6.79 7.80 11.70
C TRP A 298 -7.95 7.34 12.59
N LEU A 299 -9.14 7.91 12.43
CA LEU A 299 -10.35 7.53 13.19
C LEU A 299 -10.64 6.03 13.09
N PHE A 300 -10.60 5.46 11.88
CA PHE A 300 -10.81 4.04 11.68
C PHE A 300 -9.75 3.19 12.41
N GLN A 301 -8.47 3.53 12.26
CA GLN A 301 -7.41 2.78 12.97
C GLN A 301 -7.51 2.95 14.49
N PHE A 302 -8.00 4.09 14.97
CA PHE A 302 -8.24 4.31 16.40
C PHE A 302 -9.45 3.53 16.91
N ALA A 303 -10.49 3.35 16.10
CA ALA A 303 -11.59 2.43 16.42
C ALA A 303 -11.11 0.98 16.57
N VAL A 304 -10.22 0.52 15.69
CA VAL A 304 -9.59 -0.81 15.81
C VAL A 304 -8.73 -0.90 17.08
N ALA A 305 -8.01 0.16 17.44
CA ALA A 305 -7.28 0.23 18.71
C ALA A 305 -8.21 0.16 19.93
N CYS A 306 -9.40 0.79 19.86
CA CYS A 306 -10.41 0.70 20.90
C CYS A 306 -10.93 -0.74 21.05
N LEU A 307 -11.19 -1.45 19.94
CA LEU A 307 -11.59 -2.87 19.99
C LEU A 307 -10.51 -3.73 20.65
N ARG A 308 -9.24 -3.52 20.30
CA ARG A 308 -8.10 -4.20 20.94
C ARG A 308 -8.12 -4.02 22.47
N GLN A 309 -8.50 -2.85 22.96
CA GLN A 309 -8.68 -2.55 24.39
C GLN A 309 -10.07 -2.91 24.97
N ASN A 310 -10.90 -3.67 24.26
CA ASN A 310 -12.29 -3.99 24.64
C ASN A 310 -13.19 -2.76 24.85
N GLN A 311 -12.88 -1.61 24.26
CA GLN A 311 -13.71 -0.41 24.28
C GLN A 311 -14.71 -0.41 23.10
N THR A 312 -15.59 -1.41 23.05
CA THR A 312 -16.50 -1.64 21.90
C THR A 312 -17.46 -0.48 21.64
N GLU A 313 -18.03 0.11 22.68
CA GLU A 313 -18.95 1.25 22.56
C GLU A 313 -18.29 2.45 21.87
N ARG A 314 -17.07 2.79 22.32
CA ARG A 314 -16.29 3.87 21.73
C ARG A 314 -15.87 3.57 20.30
N ALA A 315 -15.50 2.32 20.01
CA ALA A 315 -15.19 1.92 18.64
C ALA A 315 -16.39 2.13 17.72
N ILE A 316 -17.60 1.78 18.17
CA ILE A 316 -18.85 2.02 17.44
C ILE A 316 -19.07 3.53 17.17
N ASP A 317 -18.93 4.39 18.18
CA ASP A 317 -19.03 5.85 18.02
C ASP A 317 -18.05 6.41 16.98
N LEU A 318 -16.79 5.95 17.03
CA LEU A 318 -15.75 6.36 16.08
C LEU A 318 -16.04 5.89 14.65
N LEU A 319 -16.61 4.70 14.49
CA LEU A 319 -17.01 4.18 13.18
C LEU A 319 -18.21 4.95 12.61
N ASP A 320 -19.17 5.33 13.44
CA ASP A 320 -20.33 6.15 13.03
C ASP A 320 -19.90 7.57 12.58
N ARG A 321 -18.72 8.03 13.00
CA ARG A 321 -18.10 9.30 12.56
C ARG A 321 -17.32 9.17 11.25
N CYS A 322 -17.12 7.96 10.72
CA CYS A 322 -16.49 7.77 9.41
C CYS A 322 -17.51 8.04 8.30
N LEU A 323 -17.25 9.04 7.45
CA LEU A 323 -18.18 9.42 6.38
C LEU A 323 -18.33 8.32 5.31
N PRO A 324 -19.51 8.18 4.68
CA PRO A 324 -19.75 7.19 3.62
C PRO A 324 -18.80 7.30 2.41
N ASP A 325 -18.38 8.51 2.06
CA ASP A 325 -17.45 8.75 0.93
C ASP A 325 -15.97 8.81 1.38
N SER A 326 -15.69 8.48 2.64
CA SER A 326 -14.32 8.50 3.16
C SER A 326 -13.47 7.38 2.56
N PRO A 327 -12.12 7.51 2.53
CA PRO A 327 -11.23 6.46 2.04
C PRO A 327 -11.28 5.13 2.81
N VAL A 328 -12.02 5.08 3.93
CA VAL A 328 -12.15 3.91 4.80
C VAL A 328 -13.58 3.40 4.91
N SER A 329 -14.55 3.96 4.17
CA SER A 329 -15.96 3.60 4.33
C SER A 329 -16.24 2.12 4.05
N HIS A 330 -15.61 1.57 3.01
CA HIS A 330 -15.63 0.14 2.67
C HIS A 330 -15.05 -0.78 3.77
N MET A 331 -14.32 -0.24 4.76
CA MET A 331 -13.87 -0.96 5.95
C MET A 331 -14.74 -0.67 7.17
N ALA A 332 -15.07 0.60 7.37
CA ALA A 332 -15.74 1.08 8.57
C ALA A 332 -17.20 0.61 8.64
N ALA A 333 -17.94 0.70 7.53
CA ALA A 333 -19.35 0.34 7.51
C ALA A 333 -19.59 -1.16 7.75
N PRO A 334 -18.87 -2.10 7.08
CA PRO A 334 -19.01 -3.52 7.38
C PRO A 334 -18.64 -3.86 8.83
N LEU A 335 -17.53 -3.32 9.34
CA LEU A 335 -17.13 -3.54 10.74
C LEU A 335 -18.19 -3.03 11.72
N ARG A 336 -18.73 -1.84 11.47
CA ARG A 336 -19.80 -1.26 12.28
C ARG A 336 -21.06 -2.12 12.29
N ALA A 337 -21.44 -2.68 11.14
CA ALA A 337 -22.57 -3.58 11.01
C ALA A 337 -22.31 -4.92 11.73
N ALA A 338 -21.10 -5.48 11.61
CA ALA A 338 -20.70 -6.69 12.32
C ALA A 338 -20.74 -6.51 13.85
N LEU A 339 -20.32 -5.34 14.37
CA LEU A 339 -20.41 -5.03 15.80
C LEU A 339 -21.84 -4.86 16.31
N ALA A 340 -22.81 -4.61 15.41
CA ALA A 340 -24.22 -4.43 15.77
C ALA A 340 -24.98 -5.74 16.02
N ILE A 341 -24.39 -6.89 15.66
CA ILE A 341 -25.07 -8.20 15.77
C ILE A 341 -25.27 -8.65 17.23
N LEU A 342 -24.49 -8.07 18.15
CA LEU A 342 -24.60 -8.29 19.59
C LEU A 342 -24.75 -6.95 20.31
N PRO A 343 -25.51 -6.90 21.43
CA PRO A 343 -25.48 -5.76 22.34
C PRO A 343 -24.07 -5.47 22.84
N VAL A 344 -23.75 -4.19 23.08
CA VAL A 344 -22.42 -3.75 23.56
C VAL A 344 -21.92 -4.56 24.76
N ALA A 345 -22.79 -4.78 25.75
CA ALA A 345 -22.47 -5.54 26.96
C ALA A 345 -22.15 -7.03 26.69
N SER A 346 -22.67 -7.60 25.59
CA SER A 346 -22.47 -8.99 25.22
C SER A 346 -21.09 -9.26 24.64
N TRP A 347 -20.38 -8.24 24.15
CA TRP A 347 -19.00 -8.38 23.67
C TRP A 347 -18.00 -8.67 24.81
N GLY A 348 -18.37 -8.38 26.06
CA GLY A 348 -17.60 -8.77 27.24
C GLY A 348 -17.68 -10.26 27.60
N ARG A 349 -18.52 -11.06 26.93
CA ARG A 349 -18.74 -12.50 27.20
C ARG A 349 -17.61 -13.40 26.67
N ALA A 350 -16.36 -12.94 26.68
CA ALA A 350 -15.23 -13.57 25.98
C ALA A 350 -14.78 -14.95 26.50
N ARG A 351 -15.56 -15.66 27.33
CA ARG A 351 -15.28 -17.01 27.87
C ARG A 351 -13.80 -17.23 28.33
N GLY A 352 -13.17 -16.20 28.90
CA GLY A 352 -11.78 -16.23 29.38
C GLY A 352 -10.71 -15.87 28.33
N VAL A 353 -11.10 -15.61 27.09
CA VAL A 353 -10.23 -15.08 26.03
C VAL A 353 -9.91 -13.62 26.27
N THR A 354 -8.65 -13.28 26.06
CA THR A 354 -8.10 -11.93 26.20
C THR A 354 -7.54 -11.44 24.87
N ASN A 355 -7.52 -10.12 24.67
CA ASN A 355 -6.85 -9.50 23.53
C ASN A 355 -5.34 -9.29 23.78
N ASP A 356 -4.73 -10.14 24.62
CA ASP A 356 -3.31 -10.05 24.93
C ASP A 356 -2.49 -10.41 23.68
N PRO A 357 -1.80 -9.43 23.06
CA PRO A 357 -1.06 -9.65 21.83
C PRO A 357 0.16 -10.56 22.04
N ALA A 358 0.54 -10.89 23.28
CA ALA A 358 1.64 -11.81 23.57
C ALA A 358 1.21 -13.29 23.60
N LYS A 359 -0.09 -13.59 23.58
CA LYS A 359 -0.60 -14.97 23.58
C LYS A 359 -0.81 -15.47 22.16
N ASP A 360 -0.10 -16.52 21.79
CA ASP A 360 -0.26 -17.19 20.51
C ASP A 360 -1.31 -18.30 20.52
N VAL A 361 -1.63 -18.88 21.67
CA VAL A 361 -2.67 -19.92 21.81
C VAL A 361 -3.60 -19.58 22.98
N GLN A 362 -4.90 -19.58 22.73
CA GLN A 362 -5.95 -19.47 23.76
C GLN A 362 -7.02 -20.54 23.51
N VAL A 363 -7.41 -21.25 24.57
CA VAL A 363 -8.37 -22.37 24.47
C VAL A 363 -9.57 -22.10 25.35
N VAL A 364 -10.77 -22.29 24.78
CA VAL A 364 -12.04 -22.26 25.49
C VAL A 364 -12.67 -23.64 25.37
N GLN A 365 -12.85 -24.31 26.49
CA GLN A 365 -13.58 -25.57 26.57
C GLN A 365 -15.06 -25.28 26.89
N VAL A 366 -15.95 -25.96 26.19
CA VAL A 366 -17.40 -25.80 26.34
C VAL A 366 -18.00 -27.16 26.66
N PRO A 367 -18.77 -27.29 27.75
CA PRO A 367 -19.53 -28.51 28.01
C PRO A 367 -20.43 -28.87 26.83
N ASP A 368 -20.51 -30.16 26.50
CA ASP A 368 -21.33 -30.68 25.41
C ASP A 368 -20.97 -30.09 24.02
N ALA A 369 -19.70 -29.67 23.85
CA ALA A 369 -19.19 -29.23 22.56
C ALA A 369 -19.38 -30.32 21.49
N ARG A 370 -19.82 -29.90 20.30
CA ARG A 370 -20.06 -30.76 19.14
C ARG A 370 -18.91 -30.74 18.13
N ALA A 371 -18.06 -29.72 18.22
CA ALA A 371 -16.89 -29.53 17.38
C ALA A 371 -15.85 -28.68 18.12
N THR A 372 -14.63 -28.66 17.59
CA THR A 372 -13.58 -27.72 17.97
C THR A 372 -13.34 -26.76 16.81
N VAL A 373 -13.55 -25.47 17.03
CA VAL A 373 -13.26 -24.41 16.07
C VAL A 373 -11.84 -23.90 16.28
N VAL A 374 -10.98 -24.07 15.28
CA VAL A 374 -9.61 -23.53 15.30
C VAL A 374 -9.60 -22.23 14.50
N VAL A 375 -9.47 -21.10 15.18
CA VAL A 375 -9.45 -19.77 14.57
C VAL A 375 -8.01 -19.39 14.26
N MET A 376 -7.71 -19.25 12.97
CA MET A 376 -6.42 -18.77 12.46
C MET A 376 -6.47 -17.25 12.37
N ALA A 377 -5.98 -16.56 13.41
CA ALA A 377 -6.00 -15.10 13.43
C ALA A 377 -5.15 -14.51 12.30
N GLY A 378 -5.70 -13.52 11.60
CA GLY A 378 -5.00 -12.82 10.51
C GLY A 378 -3.92 -11.87 11.04
N ALA A 379 -3.34 -11.06 10.15
CA ALA A 379 -2.28 -10.10 10.47
C ALA A 379 -2.67 -9.01 11.50
N GLN A 380 -3.94 -8.93 11.89
CA GLN A 380 -4.44 -8.03 12.95
C GLN A 380 -4.57 -8.72 14.32
N GLY A 381 -4.22 -10.00 14.41
CA GLY A 381 -4.39 -10.80 15.64
C GLY A 381 -5.84 -11.23 15.90
N GLY A 382 -6.72 -11.19 14.91
CA GLY A 382 -8.13 -11.56 15.03
C GLY A 382 -8.75 -12.15 13.76
N LEU A 383 -10.09 -12.23 13.71
CA LEU A 383 -10.85 -12.65 12.54
C LEU A 383 -11.42 -11.40 11.85
N GLY A 384 -10.84 -11.00 10.72
CA GLY A 384 -11.10 -9.68 10.14
C GLY A 384 -10.54 -8.59 11.06
N TYR A 385 -11.36 -7.59 11.38
CA TYR A 385 -11.07 -6.56 12.38
C TYR A 385 -11.51 -6.92 13.81
N LEU A 386 -12.14 -8.07 14.02
CA LEU A 386 -12.57 -8.49 15.36
C LEU A 386 -11.40 -9.12 16.13
N PRO A 387 -11.00 -8.55 17.28
CA PRO A 387 -9.92 -9.13 18.08
C PRO A 387 -10.40 -10.41 18.81
N PRO A 388 -9.49 -11.19 19.43
CA PRO A 388 -9.81 -12.53 19.95
C PRO A 388 -11.02 -12.59 20.88
N SER A 389 -11.20 -11.62 21.78
CA SER A 389 -12.33 -11.57 22.71
C SER A 389 -13.67 -11.43 21.98
N HIS A 390 -13.72 -10.59 20.95
CA HIS A 390 -14.92 -10.41 20.11
C HIS A 390 -15.22 -11.65 19.30
N VAL A 391 -14.20 -12.31 18.74
CA VAL A 391 -14.39 -13.59 18.05
C VAL A 391 -14.97 -14.64 19.00
N SER A 392 -14.44 -14.72 20.22
CA SER A 392 -14.97 -15.61 21.26
C SER A 392 -16.43 -15.28 21.60
N ALA A 393 -16.79 -14.01 21.67
CA ALA A 393 -18.16 -13.57 21.94
C ALA A 393 -19.14 -13.96 20.82
N VAL A 394 -18.72 -13.91 19.54
CA VAL A 394 -19.52 -14.40 18.40
C VAL A 394 -19.72 -15.91 18.47
N LEU A 395 -18.67 -16.64 18.82
CA LEU A 395 -18.72 -18.10 18.95
C LEU A 395 -19.43 -18.56 20.24
N ALA A 396 -19.81 -17.63 21.13
CA ALA A 396 -20.37 -17.95 22.43
C ALA A 396 -21.80 -18.52 22.39
N ASP A 397 -22.49 -18.43 21.26
CA ASP A 397 -23.82 -19.01 21.09
C ASP A 397 -23.77 -20.40 20.42
N PHE A 398 -22.56 -20.89 20.08
CA PHE A 398 -22.35 -22.21 19.49
C PHE A 398 -21.83 -23.21 20.54
N PRO A 399 -22.26 -24.49 20.44
CA PRO A 399 -21.74 -25.57 21.28
C PRO A 399 -20.40 -26.06 20.74
N VAL A 400 -19.36 -25.23 20.80
CA VAL A 400 -18.03 -25.54 20.25
C VAL A 400 -16.93 -25.20 21.24
N ASN A 401 -15.90 -26.04 21.28
CA ASN A 401 -14.62 -25.62 21.82
C ASN A 401 -14.00 -24.59 20.87
N VAL A 402 -13.23 -23.65 21.39
CA VAL A 402 -12.55 -22.63 20.58
C VAL A 402 -11.06 -22.68 20.86
N VAL A 403 -10.26 -22.80 19.80
CA VAL A 403 -8.79 -22.69 19.84
C VAL A 403 -8.42 -21.49 18.98
N LEU A 404 -8.00 -20.40 19.61
CA LEU A 404 -7.55 -19.19 18.92
C LEU A 404 -6.03 -19.24 18.78
N LEU A 405 -5.56 -19.17 17.53
CA LEU A 405 -4.13 -19.14 17.20
C LEU A 405 -3.76 -17.77 16.65
N SER A 406 -2.73 -17.15 17.21
CA SER A 406 -2.13 -15.91 16.69
C SER A 406 -0.76 -16.16 16.11
N ASP A 407 -0.52 -15.65 14.91
CA ASP A 407 0.77 -15.75 14.25
C ASP A 407 1.71 -14.62 14.69
N LEU A 408 2.35 -14.81 15.85
CA LEU A 408 3.30 -13.85 16.39
C LEU A 408 4.53 -13.65 15.47
N ASN A 409 4.81 -14.60 14.59
CA ASN A 409 5.93 -14.51 13.66
C ASN A 409 5.58 -13.79 12.36
N ASN A 410 4.29 -13.51 12.11
CA ASN A 410 3.76 -12.93 10.87
C ASN A 410 4.27 -13.65 9.61
N ARG A 411 4.25 -14.99 9.65
CA ARG A 411 4.67 -15.87 8.54
C ARG A 411 3.50 -16.66 7.95
N GLY A 412 2.27 -16.19 8.17
CA GLY A 412 1.06 -16.91 7.81
C GLY A 412 1.02 -18.32 8.40
N PHE A 413 1.54 -18.53 9.62
CA PHE A 413 1.66 -19.82 10.32
C PHE A 413 2.60 -20.87 9.68
N THR A 414 3.44 -20.52 8.69
CA THR A 414 4.40 -21.49 8.12
C THR A 414 5.58 -21.79 9.03
N ALA A 415 5.87 -20.89 9.98
CA ALA A 415 6.92 -21.06 11.00
C ALA A 415 6.34 -21.53 12.36
N GLY A 416 5.24 -22.29 12.31
CA GLY A 416 4.56 -22.77 13.51
C GLY A 416 3.97 -21.67 14.38
N VAL A 417 3.72 -22.02 15.65
CA VAL A 417 3.34 -21.10 16.72
C VAL A 417 4.17 -21.46 17.94
N ARG A 418 4.69 -20.48 18.67
CA ARG A 418 5.65 -20.68 19.77
C ARG A 418 5.20 -21.74 20.79
N SER A 419 3.91 -21.80 21.10
CA SER A 419 3.33 -22.75 22.05
C SER A 419 3.28 -24.20 21.54
N PHE A 420 3.42 -24.43 20.23
CA PHE A 420 3.47 -25.78 19.65
C PHE A 420 4.82 -26.14 19.00
N GLY A 421 5.61 -25.15 18.57
CA GLY A 421 6.94 -25.31 18.00
C GLY A 421 7.23 -24.33 16.85
N ASP A 422 8.47 -24.33 16.37
CA ASP A 422 9.00 -23.32 15.44
C ASP A 422 8.79 -23.65 13.95
N ASP A 423 8.02 -24.69 13.66
CA ASP A 423 7.71 -25.12 12.31
C ASP A 423 6.26 -25.60 12.17
N GLN A 424 5.84 -25.72 10.91
CA GLN A 424 4.50 -26.15 10.57
C GLN A 424 4.18 -27.57 11.03
N ALA A 425 5.14 -28.50 11.00
CA ALA A 425 4.92 -29.88 11.42
C ALA A 425 4.59 -29.94 12.93
N SER A 426 5.29 -29.15 13.73
CA SER A 426 5.10 -29.02 15.18
C SER A 426 3.76 -28.37 15.50
N LEU A 427 3.34 -27.35 14.74
CA LEU A 427 1.99 -26.78 14.82
C LEU A 427 0.91 -27.85 14.59
N ILE A 428 1.02 -28.65 13.52
CA ILE A 428 0.05 -29.72 13.23
C ILE A 428 0.05 -30.79 14.33
N ALA A 429 1.22 -31.19 14.83
CA ALA A 429 1.33 -32.16 15.92
C ALA A 429 0.70 -31.63 17.23
N GLY A 430 0.96 -30.37 17.58
CA GLY A 430 0.39 -29.70 18.75
C GLY A 430 -1.14 -29.59 18.66
N LEU A 431 -1.68 -29.26 17.48
CA LEU A 431 -3.12 -29.21 17.27
C LEU A 431 -3.78 -30.60 17.35
N ARG A 432 -3.13 -31.65 16.85
CA ARG A 432 -3.63 -33.04 17.01
C ARG A 432 -3.63 -33.48 18.48
N ALA A 433 -2.58 -33.14 19.23
CA ALA A 433 -2.54 -33.40 20.68
C ALA A 433 -3.65 -32.63 21.42
N MET A 434 -3.89 -31.38 21.02
CA MET A 434 -4.99 -30.58 21.57
C MET A 434 -6.36 -31.16 21.21
N GLN A 435 -6.55 -31.64 19.98
CA GLN A 435 -7.77 -32.33 19.57
C GLN A 435 -8.04 -33.55 20.45
N ALA A 436 -7.01 -34.35 20.73
CA ALA A 436 -7.13 -35.50 21.61
C ALA A 436 -7.51 -35.12 23.05
N ALA A 437 -7.02 -33.98 23.54
CA ALA A 437 -7.40 -33.41 24.83
C ALA A 437 -8.80 -32.77 24.84
N LEU A 438 -9.41 -32.56 23.68
CA LEU A 438 -10.75 -32.01 23.46
C LEU A 438 -11.70 -33.08 22.91
N ASP A 439 -11.59 -34.29 23.47
CA ASP A 439 -12.44 -35.45 23.21
C ASP A 439 -12.49 -35.92 21.75
N ASN A 440 -11.45 -35.61 20.97
CA ASN A 440 -11.37 -35.94 19.54
C ASN A 440 -12.55 -35.43 18.71
N LEU A 441 -13.15 -34.30 19.11
CA LEU A 441 -14.26 -33.71 18.37
C LEU A 441 -13.84 -33.29 16.94
N PRO A 442 -14.79 -33.24 15.99
CA PRO A 442 -14.54 -32.73 14.64
C PRO A 442 -13.93 -31.33 14.67
N ILE A 443 -12.89 -31.09 13.87
CA ILE A 443 -12.24 -29.78 13.76
C ILE A 443 -12.80 -29.00 12.57
N VAL A 444 -13.18 -27.75 12.83
CA VAL A 444 -13.43 -26.74 11.80
C VAL A 444 -12.38 -25.64 11.93
N ALA A 445 -11.47 -25.53 10.97
CA ALA A 445 -10.54 -24.41 10.93
C ALA A 445 -11.19 -23.21 10.26
N LEU A 446 -11.02 -21.99 10.76
CA LEU A 446 -11.50 -20.79 10.08
C LEU A 446 -10.54 -19.63 10.16
N GLY A 447 -10.57 -18.76 9.16
CA GLY A 447 -9.73 -17.57 9.11
C GLY A 447 -10.10 -16.63 7.96
N ALA A 448 -9.65 -15.37 8.06
CA ALA A 448 -9.91 -14.35 7.06
C ALA A 448 -8.63 -13.91 6.35
N SER A 449 -8.70 -13.61 5.05
CA SER A 449 -7.56 -13.21 4.22
C SER A 449 -6.41 -14.22 4.34
N LEU A 450 -5.21 -13.81 4.75
CA LEU A 450 -4.09 -14.74 5.03
C LEU A 450 -4.39 -15.78 6.12
N GLY A 451 -5.27 -15.47 7.07
CA GLY A 451 -5.78 -16.44 8.04
C GLY A 451 -6.63 -17.53 7.35
N GLY A 452 -7.35 -17.19 6.28
CA GLY A 452 -8.13 -18.15 5.48
C GLY A 452 -7.24 -19.14 4.73
N VAL A 453 -6.11 -18.67 4.20
CA VAL A 453 -5.06 -19.55 3.63
C VAL A 453 -4.52 -20.51 4.67
N ALA A 454 -4.19 -20.00 5.85
CA ALA A 454 -3.70 -20.82 6.94
C ALA A 454 -4.77 -21.83 7.41
N ALA A 455 -6.04 -21.44 7.44
CA ALA A 455 -7.15 -22.31 7.82
C ALA A 455 -7.30 -23.50 6.86
N ILE A 456 -7.32 -23.25 5.55
CA ILE A 456 -7.38 -24.33 4.53
C ILE A 456 -6.17 -25.27 4.68
N ARG A 457 -4.96 -24.71 4.73
CA ARG A 457 -3.73 -25.51 4.79
C ARG A 457 -3.64 -26.35 6.06
N VAL A 458 -3.94 -25.76 7.21
CA VAL A 458 -3.94 -26.46 8.51
C VAL A 458 -5.01 -27.55 8.51
N ALA A 459 -6.23 -27.25 8.05
CA ALA A 459 -7.30 -28.23 7.98
C ALA A 459 -6.94 -29.45 7.13
N VAL A 460 -6.42 -29.23 5.92
CA VAL A 460 -5.98 -30.29 5.02
C VAL A 460 -4.89 -31.16 5.67
N GLN A 461 -3.87 -30.54 6.27
CA GLN A 461 -2.76 -31.27 6.90
C GLN A 461 -3.19 -32.02 8.16
N MET A 462 -4.17 -31.48 8.89
CA MET A 462 -4.77 -32.16 10.03
C MET A 462 -5.73 -33.28 9.60
N GLN A 463 -6.15 -33.33 8.33
CA GLN A 463 -7.33 -34.08 7.88
C GLN A 463 -8.55 -33.70 8.72
N ALA A 464 -8.70 -32.40 8.97
CA ALA A 464 -9.82 -31.85 9.72
C ALA A 464 -11.14 -32.06 8.96
N HIS A 465 -12.24 -31.87 9.68
CA HIS A 465 -13.58 -32.06 9.12
C HIS A 465 -13.92 -30.97 8.09
N ALA A 466 -13.61 -29.71 8.40
CA ALA A 466 -13.82 -28.60 7.46
C ALA A 466 -12.84 -27.43 7.65
N ALA A 467 -12.75 -26.58 6.63
CA ALA A 467 -12.14 -25.27 6.67
C ALA A 467 -13.12 -24.20 6.17
N ILE A 468 -13.14 -23.02 6.80
CA ILE A 468 -13.88 -21.84 6.34
C ILE A 468 -12.89 -20.70 6.08
N SER A 469 -12.79 -20.28 4.83
CA SER A 469 -11.88 -19.22 4.39
C SER A 469 -12.69 -18.01 3.96
N PHE A 470 -12.56 -16.89 4.69
CA PHE A 470 -13.21 -15.62 4.34
C PHE A 470 -12.25 -14.77 3.52
N ALA A 471 -12.49 -14.67 2.21
CA ALA A 471 -11.63 -13.95 1.28
C ALA A 471 -10.17 -14.44 1.29
N GLY A 472 -9.91 -15.71 1.61
CA GLY A 472 -8.55 -16.24 1.60
C GLY A 472 -8.04 -16.44 0.18
N PRO A 473 -6.87 -15.90 -0.21
CA PRO A 473 -6.32 -16.12 -1.54
C PRO A 473 -5.89 -17.58 -1.74
N ILE A 474 -6.38 -18.22 -2.80
CA ILE A 474 -6.04 -19.62 -3.11
C ILE A 474 -4.67 -19.75 -3.79
N GLN A 475 -4.21 -18.68 -4.45
CA GLN A 475 -2.88 -18.54 -5.02
C GLN A 475 -2.14 -17.33 -4.44
N LEU A 476 -1.10 -17.56 -3.64
CA LEU A 476 -0.32 -16.50 -3.01
C LEU A 476 0.63 -15.79 -4.00
N GLY A 477 0.92 -16.41 -5.15
CA GLY A 477 1.78 -15.83 -6.20
C GLY A 477 1.07 -14.77 -7.06
N ALA A 478 -0.23 -14.95 -7.34
CA ALA A 478 -0.98 -14.17 -8.32
C ALA A 478 -1.37 -12.76 -7.85
N TYR A 479 -1.49 -12.54 -6.53
CA TYR A 479 -1.92 -11.26 -5.95
C TYR A 479 -0.94 -10.09 -6.14
N SER A 480 0.27 -10.34 -6.66
CA SER A 480 1.33 -9.32 -6.71
C SER A 480 1.31 -8.40 -7.93
N THR A 481 0.57 -8.74 -8.99
CA THR A 481 0.62 -7.99 -10.26
C THR A 481 -0.55 -7.02 -10.47
N GLN A 482 -1.70 -7.24 -9.82
CA GLN A 482 -2.93 -6.48 -10.12
C GLN A 482 -3.30 -5.40 -9.10
N GLU A 483 -2.84 -5.46 -7.86
CA GLU A 483 -3.04 -4.34 -6.92
C GLU A 483 -2.06 -3.22 -7.27
N GLY A 484 -2.57 -2.21 -8.00
CA GLY A 484 -1.89 -0.96 -8.33
C GLY A 484 -1.38 -0.20 -7.09
N GLU A 485 -0.81 0.98 -7.34
CA GLU A 485 -0.03 1.86 -6.44
C GLU A 485 -0.64 2.20 -5.06
N GLY A 486 -0.98 1.19 -4.26
CA GLY A 486 -1.33 1.34 -2.86
C GLY A 486 -0.10 1.78 -2.07
N PRO A 487 -0.31 2.31 -0.85
CA PRO A 487 0.79 2.73 0.01
C PRO A 487 1.84 1.62 0.13
N ALA A 488 3.10 1.92 -0.17
CA ALA A 488 4.23 0.97 -0.18
C ALA A 488 4.33 0.08 1.08
N ALA A 489 3.71 0.50 2.18
CA ALA A 489 3.57 -0.25 3.42
C ALA A 489 2.88 -1.63 3.27
N ASN A 490 1.89 -1.77 2.39
CA ASN A 490 1.13 -3.03 2.23
C ASN A 490 1.91 -4.07 1.39
N ALA A 491 2.55 -3.62 0.30
CA ALA A 491 3.33 -4.48 -0.57
C ALA A 491 4.51 -5.16 0.15
N SER A 492 5.19 -4.41 1.04
CA SER A 492 6.34 -4.94 1.80
C SER A 492 5.97 -6.05 2.77
N THR A 493 4.85 -5.93 3.48
CA THR A 493 4.39 -6.96 4.43
C THR A 493 3.99 -8.25 3.70
N ARG A 494 3.23 -8.13 2.60
CA ARG A 494 2.85 -9.29 1.78
C ARG A 494 4.05 -9.96 1.12
N ASN A 495 5.03 -9.21 0.64
CA ASN A 495 6.25 -9.77 0.06
C ASN A 495 7.08 -10.54 1.11
N THR A 496 7.05 -10.11 2.37
CA THR A 496 7.73 -10.84 3.45
C THR A 496 7.04 -12.16 3.76
N ILE A 497 5.71 -12.17 3.79
CA ILE A 497 4.92 -13.38 3.99
C ILE A 497 5.13 -14.34 2.82
N ALA A 498 5.04 -13.85 1.58
CA ALA A 498 5.31 -14.65 0.39
C ALA A 498 6.75 -15.18 0.33
N ALA A 499 7.72 -14.45 0.88
CA ALA A 499 9.11 -14.91 0.97
C ALA A 499 9.29 -16.09 1.94
N ALA A 500 8.38 -16.25 2.91
CA ALA A 500 8.40 -17.34 3.90
C ALA A 500 7.55 -18.55 3.48
N VAL A 501 6.79 -18.44 2.40
CA VAL A 501 5.92 -19.49 1.86
C VAL A 501 6.72 -20.34 0.88
N ARG A 502 6.71 -21.67 1.04
CA ARG A 502 7.41 -22.58 0.11
C ARG A 502 6.76 -22.55 -1.26
N GLN A 503 7.49 -22.92 -2.31
CA GLN A 503 6.93 -22.98 -3.66
C GLN A 503 5.70 -23.90 -3.74
N ASP A 504 5.74 -25.02 -3.02
CA ASP A 504 4.64 -25.98 -2.92
C ASP A 504 3.39 -25.39 -2.23
N ASP A 505 3.56 -24.33 -1.42
CA ASP A 505 2.49 -23.64 -0.70
C ASP A 505 1.89 -22.46 -1.49
N LEU A 506 2.37 -22.20 -2.73
CA LEU A 506 1.89 -21.07 -3.53
C LEU A 506 0.48 -21.28 -4.10
N SER A 507 0.00 -22.52 -4.18
CA SER A 507 -1.34 -22.88 -4.64
C SER A 507 -1.96 -23.92 -3.70
N LEU A 508 -3.14 -23.63 -3.17
CA LEU A 508 -3.86 -24.58 -2.30
C LEU A 508 -4.72 -25.60 -3.08
N VAL A 509 -4.88 -25.42 -4.40
CA VAL A 509 -5.80 -26.23 -5.21
C VAL A 509 -5.47 -27.72 -5.14
N GLU A 510 -4.19 -28.08 -5.30
CA GLU A 510 -3.73 -29.46 -5.28
C GLU A 510 -3.89 -30.07 -3.87
N MET A 511 -3.52 -29.33 -2.82
CA MET A 511 -3.71 -29.76 -1.42
C MET A 511 -5.18 -30.08 -1.11
N VAL A 512 -6.11 -29.23 -1.57
CA VAL A 512 -7.55 -29.45 -1.39
C VAL A 512 -8.01 -30.69 -2.17
N ARG A 513 -7.58 -30.85 -3.43
CA ARG A 513 -7.94 -32.00 -4.27
C ARG A 513 -7.48 -33.33 -3.66
N ASP A 514 -6.27 -33.35 -3.11
CA ASP A 514 -5.65 -34.54 -2.53
C ASP A 514 -6.24 -34.93 -1.17
N THR A 515 -7.13 -34.10 -0.61
CA THR A 515 -7.74 -34.31 0.72
C THR A 515 -9.26 -34.25 0.65
N PRO A 516 -9.92 -35.17 -0.07
CA PRO A 516 -11.37 -35.12 -0.32
C PRO A 516 -12.22 -35.26 0.96
N GLY A 517 -11.63 -35.72 2.06
CA GLY A 517 -12.30 -35.83 3.37
C GLY A 517 -12.44 -34.51 4.12
N THR A 518 -11.73 -33.45 3.72
CA THR A 518 -11.82 -32.12 4.35
C THR A 518 -12.65 -31.19 3.47
N MET A 519 -13.79 -30.73 3.98
CA MET A 519 -14.67 -29.80 3.27
C MET A 519 -14.15 -28.36 3.34
N ILE A 520 -14.06 -27.68 2.20
CA ILE A 520 -13.55 -26.31 2.10
C ILE A 520 -14.70 -25.36 1.75
N TYR A 521 -15.03 -24.46 2.67
CA TYR A 521 -15.97 -23.36 2.43
C TYR A 521 -15.16 -22.11 2.09
N GLN A 522 -15.13 -21.73 0.82
CA GLN A 522 -14.51 -20.50 0.37
C GLN A 522 -15.58 -19.41 0.26
N CYS A 523 -15.62 -18.53 1.26
CA CYS A 523 -16.49 -17.36 1.28
C CYS A 523 -15.78 -16.20 0.57
N TYR A 524 -16.46 -15.50 -0.33
CA TYR A 524 -15.84 -14.47 -1.17
C TYR A 524 -16.82 -13.35 -1.52
N GLY A 525 -16.30 -12.13 -1.67
CA GLY A 525 -17.14 -10.99 -2.07
C GLY A 525 -17.52 -11.11 -3.55
N SER A 526 -18.81 -11.25 -3.87
CA SER A 526 -19.22 -11.49 -5.27
C SER A 526 -18.99 -10.28 -6.18
N GLY A 527 -18.87 -9.08 -5.61
CA GLY A 527 -18.53 -7.84 -6.31
C GLY A 527 -17.04 -7.49 -6.31
N TYR A 528 -16.17 -8.29 -5.68
CA TYR A 528 -14.74 -8.02 -5.58
C TYR A 528 -13.95 -9.00 -6.46
N GLU A 529 -13.47 -8.52 -7.61
CA GLU A 529 -12.85 -9.36 -8.64
C GLU A 529 -11.70 -10.26 -8.12
N PRO A 530 -10.75 -9.78 -7.28
CA PRO A 530 -9.68 -10.64 -6.76
C PRO A 530 -10.16 -11.82 -5.93
N ASP A 531 -11.26 -11.63 -5.20
CA ASP A 531 -11.90 -12.67 -4.38
C ASP A 531 -12.62 -13.70 -5.26
N VAL A 532 -13.33 -13.24 -6.30
CA VAL A 532 -13.99 -14.09 -7.29
C VAL A 532 -12.97 -14.94 -8.06
N ALA A 533 -11.87 -14.32 -8.50
CA ALA A 533 -10.79 -15.00 -9.20
C ALA A 533 -10.17 -16.10 -8.32
N ALA A 534 -9.90 -15.80 -7.05
CA ALA A 534 -9.37 -16.77 -6.09
C ALA A 534 -10.35 -17.94 -5.84
N ALA A 535 -11.63 -17.65 -5.63
CA ALA A 535 -12.64 -18.68 -5.35
C ALA A 535 -12.88 -19.62 -6.54
N THR A 536 -12.85 -19.08 -7.76
CA THR A 536 -13.06 -19.86 -9.00
C THR A 536 -12.02 -20.96 -9.19
N LEU A 537 -10.82 -20.83 -8.62
CA LEU A 537 -9.78 -21.86 -8.66
C LEU A 537 -10.17 -23.17 -7.95
N LEU A 538 -11.14 -23.13 -7.03
CA LEU A 538 -11.66 -24.31 -6.35
C LEU A 538 -12.93 -24.87 -7.00
N LYS A 539 -13.45 -24.23 -8.06
CA LYS A 539 -14.69 -24.63 -8.72
C LYS A 539 -14.55 -26.05 -9.32
N GLY A 540 -15.51 -26.91 -8.99
CA GLY A 540 -15.57 -28.28 -9.48
C GLY A 540 -14.81 -29.31 -8.64
N LEU A 541 -14.12 -28.88 -7.58
CA LEU A 541 -13.58 -29.82 -6.60
C LEU A 541 -14.75 -30.36 -5.74
N PRO A 542 -14.85 -31.68 -5.53
CA PRO A 542 -16.00 -32.31 -4.85
C PRO A 542 -16.09 -31.93 -3.37
N ASN A 543 -14.97 -31.51 -2.77
CA ASN A 543 -14.86 -31.10 -1.37
C ASN A 543 -14.74 -29.57 -1.22
N ALA A 544 -15.12 -28.79 -2.22
CA ALA A 544 -15.12 -27.33 -2.14
C ALA A 544 -16.52 -26.73 -2.37
N VAL A 545 -16.94 -25.86 -1.46
CA VAL A 545 -18.19 -25.09 -1.50
C VAL A 545 -17.84 -23.63 -1.65
N LEU A 546 -18.29 -23.02 -2.75
CA LEU A 546 -18.11 -21.59 -3.00
C LEU A 546 -19.31 -20.84 -2.41
N VAL A 547 -19.06 -19.95 -1.46
CA VAL A 547 -20.10 -19.19 -0.74
C VAL A 547 -19.99 -17.71 -1.14
N PRO A 548 -20.70 -17.25 -2.19
CA PRO A 548 -20.69 -15.84 -2.56
C PRO A 548 -21.39 -15.02 -1.48
N VAL A 549 -20.79 -13.88 -1.13
CA VAL A 549 -21.44 -12.85 -0.31
C VAL A 549 -21.95 -11.77 -1.25
N GLU A 550 -23.26 -11.78 -1.49
CA GLU A 550 -23.90 -10.90 -2.46
C GLU A 550 -23.64 -9.41 -2.16
N ASP A 551 -23.52 -8.56 -3.17
CA ASP A 551 -23.29 -7.12 -2.99
C ASP A 551 -22.04 -6.74 -2.16
N CYS A 552 -21.10 -7.68 -1.95
CA CYS A 552 -19.82 -7.41 -1.27
C CYS A 552 -18.76 -7.06 -2.31
N ALA A 553 -18.50 -5.77 -2.48
CA ALA A 553 -17.53 -5.22 -3.44
C ALA A 553 -16.13 -4.98 -2.84
N ASP A 554 -15.87 -5.53 -1.66
CA ASP A 554 -14.61 -5.40 -0.93
C ASP A 554 -14.13 -6.76 -0.39
N HIS A 555 -12.95 -6.76 0.24
CA HIS A 555 -12.28 -7.94 0.78
C HIS A 555 -12.71 -8.30 2.23
N PHE A 556 -13.63 -7.55 2.85
CA PHE A 556 -14.04 -7.68 4.27
C PHE A 556 -15.24 -8.61 4.44
N VAL A 557 -15.14 -9.78 3.79
CA VAL A 557 -16.21 -10.77 3.65
C VAL A 557 -16.77 -11.24 4.99
N ILE A 558 -15.93 -11.44 6.00
CA ILE A 558 -16.39 -11.90 7.32
C ILE A 558 -17.28 -10.87 8.01
N GLU A 559 -16.93 -9.59 7.96
CA GLU A 559 -17.74 -8.52 8.54
C GLU A 559 -19.14 -8.46 7.89
N HIS A 560 -19.21 -8.60 6.56
CA HIS A 560 -20.49 -8.66 5.84
C HIS A 560 -21.31 -9.91 6.21
N MET A 561 -20.68 -11.09 6.31
CA MET A 561 -21.38 -12.32 6.69
C MET A 561 -21.90 -12.30 8.12
N LEU A 562 -21.15 -11.70 9.04
CA LEU A 562 -21.60 -11.49 10.42
C LEU A 562 -22.83 -10.59 10.43
N ALA A 563 -22.74 -9.41 9.80
CA ALA A 563 -23.83 -8.45 9.73
C ALA A 563 -25.14 -9.03 9.17
N ARG A 564 -25.05 -10.01 8.26
CA ARG A 564 -26.19 -10.65 7.59
C ARG A 564 -26.63 -11.97 8.20
N GLY A 565 -25.90 -12.49 9.20
CA GLY A 565 -26.18 -13.78 9.83
C GLY A 565 -25.70 -15.01 9.06
N SER A 566 -25.23 -14.87 7.82
CA SER A 566 -24.77 -16.01 6.99
C SER A 566 -23.47 -16.67 7.51
N PHE A 567 -22.75 -16.00 8.42
CA PHE A 567 -21.65 -16.62 9.18
C PHE A 567 -22.14 -17.84 9.97
N ALA A 568 -23.25 -17.69 10.72
CA ALA A 568 -23.78 -18.74 11.58
C ALA A 568 -24.26 -19.96 10.79
N GLU A 569 -24.91 -19.71 9.66
CA GLU A 569 -25.34 -20.74 8.71
C GLU A 569 -24.15 -21.53 8.16
N THR A 570 -23.13 -20.82 7.68
CA THR A 570 -21.92 -21.44 7.13
C THR A 570 -21.18 -22.27 8.17
N LEU A 571 -21.01 -21.75 9.40
CA LEU A 571 -20.38 -22.50 10.49
C LEU A 571 -21.20 -23.75 10.86
N THR A 572 -22.53 -23.65 10.91
CA THR A 572 -23.41 -24.78 11.20
C THR A 572 -23.30 -25.87 10.14
N HIS A 573 -23.29 -25.51 8.86
CA HIS A 573 -23.07 -26.45 7.76
C HIS A 573 -21.70 -27.12 7.84
N ALA A 574 -20.65 -26.33 8.10
CA ALA A 574 -19.29 -26.85 8.23
C ALA A 574 -19.18 -27.86 9.38
N MET A 575 -19.84 -27.64 10.52
CA MET A 575 -19.89 -28.60 11.62
C MET A 575 -20.71 -29.87 11.29
N GLY A 576 -21.75 -29.74 10.46
CA GLY A 576 -22.69 -30.83 10.13
C GLY A 576 -22.20 -31.84 9.08
N GLY A 577 -21.17 -31.50 8.30
CA GLY A 577 -20.56 -32.43 7.34
C GLY A 577 -21.26 -32.56 5.98
N GLY A 578 -21.93 -31.50 5.51
CA GLY A 578 -22.31 -31.37 4.10
C GLY A 578 -23.37 -32.35 3.55
N GLN A 579 -24.07 -33.13 4.38
CA GLN A 579 -25.26 -33.84 3.93
C GLN A 579 -26.46 -32.88 3.88
N SER A 580 -26.52 -32.09 2.81
CA SER A 580 -27.71 -31.35 2.37
C SER A 580 -28.31 -32.00 1.15
#